data_AF-A0A368N7E3-F1
#
_entry.id   AF-A0A368N7E3-F1
#
_cell.length_a   1.000
_cell.length_b   1.000
_cell.length_c   1.000
_cell.angle_alpha   90.00
_cell.angle_beta   90.00
_cell.angle_gamma   90.00
#
_symmetry.space_group_name_H-M   'P 1'
#
loop_
_entity.id
_entity.type
_entity.pdbx_description
1 polymer ?
#
loop_
_entity_poly.entity_id
_entity_poly.type
_entity_poly.pdbx_seq_one_letter_code
_entity_poly.pdbx_strand_id
1 'polypeptide(L)'
;MAFEELLSDPVIQKYLHELVGPTGMPVAAAPPDGEVTDEELAEELGLELNDVRRALFILYENDLASYRRVRDEDSGWLTYLWTFEYENIPENLEEEMYRLLDALEERLEYERTHEFYLSEPAGIRFEFSEAMEFDFQCPETGAPLEPMENDDLVEATERRIEELRNELNVDVTR
;
A
#
# COMPACT_ATOMS: atom_id res chain seq x y z
N MET A 1 -4.02 13.08 23.68
CA MET A 1 -3.76 13.85 22.45
C MET A 1 -4.88 13.58 21.46
N ALA A 2 -5.12 14.44 20.47
CA ALA A 2 -6.24 14.28 19.51
C ALA A 2 -6.24 12.91 18.80
N PHE A 3 -5.07 12.32 18.59
CA PHE A 3 -4.88 11.07 17.84
C PHE A 3 -4.60 9.84 18.70
N GLU A 4 -4.66 9.95 20.03
CA GLU A 4 -4.21 8.89 20.95
C GLU A 4 -5.07 7.62 20.89
N GLU A 5 -6.39 7.77 20.72
CA GLU A 5 -7.31 6.64 20.55
C GLU A 5 -7.04 5.92 19.22
N LEU A 6 -6.85 6.70 18.15
CA LEU A 6 -6.60 6.20 16.80
C LEU A 6 -5.25 5.46 16.71
N LEU A 7 -4.20 6.02 17.30
CA LEU A 7 -2.87 5.39 17.36
C LEU A 7 -2.80 4.19 18.30
N SER A 8 -3.81 3.95 19.13
CA SER A 8 -3.90 2.73 19.94
C SER A 8 -4.41 1.52 19.15
N ASP A 9 -4.99 1.74 17.97
CA ASP A 9 -5.49 0.68 17.10
C ASP A 9 -4.31 -0.08 16.44
N PRO A 10 -4.17 -1.40 16.66
CA PRO A 10 -3.12 -2.20 16.05
C PRO A 10 -3.11 -2.19 14.51
N VAL A 11 -4.28 -2.06 13.88
CA VAL A 11 -4.41 -1.98 12.43
C VAL A 11 -3.76 -0.70 11.92
N ILE A 12 -4.03 0.42 12.59
CA ILE A 12 -3.50 1.72 12.20
C ILE A 12 -2.00 1.78 12.45
N GLN A 13 -1.52 1.24 13.58
CA GLN A 13 -0.08 1.13 13.82
C GLN A 13 0.62 0.31 12.73
N LYS A 14 0.00 -0.80 12.29
CA LYS A 14 0.55 -1.63 11.22
C LYS A 14 0.54 -0.88 9.88
N TYR A 15 -0.56 -0.19 9.55
CA TYR A 15 -0.68 0.62 8.34
C TYR A 15 0.40 1.70 8.27
N LEU A 16 0.56 2.50 9.34
CA LEU A 16 1.60 3.51 9.42
C LEU A 16 3.00 2.89 9.30
N HIS A 17 3.25 1.76 9.97
CA HIS A 17 4.53 1.07 9.88
C HIS A 17 4.84 0.57 8.46
N GLU A 18 3.85 0.03 7.73
CA GLU A 18 4.01 -0.40 6.33
C GLU A 18 4.29 0.78 5.40
N LEU A 19 3.68 1.94 5.66
CA LEU A 19 3.91 3.17 4.89
C LEU A 19 5.30 3.78 5.11
N VAL A 20 5.63 4.14 6.36
CA VAL A 20 6.84 4.95 6.66
C VAL A 20 8.05 4.10 7.05
N GLY A 21 7.85 2.80 7.26
CA GLY A 21 8.89 1.87 7.69
C GLY A 21 9.38 2.12 9.12
N PRO A 22 10.33 1.30 9.62
CA PRO A 22 10.79 1.37 11.01
C PRO A 22 11.47 2.70 11.35
N THR A 23 12.15 3.32 10.38
CA THR A 23 12.84 4.60 10.58
C THR A 23 11.86 5.78 10.64
N GLY A 24 10.77 5.73 9.88
CA GLY A 24 9.75 6.78 9.87
C GLY A 24 8.69 6.61 10.95
N MET A 25 8.53 5.39 11.50
CA MET A 25 7.48 5.09 12.50
C MET A 25 7.50 6.02 13.72
N PRO A 26 8.64 6.44 14.30
CA PRO A 26 8.62 7.37 15.42
C PRO A 26 8.03 8.74 15.07
N VAL A 27 8.18 9.19 13.81
CA VAL A 27 7.59 10.43 13.29
C VAL A 27 6.07 10.29 13.20
N ALA A 28 5.59 9.15 12.69
CA ALA A 28 4.17 8.87 12.56
C ALA A 28 3.49 8.59 13.92
N ALA A 29 4.21 8.05 14.89
CA ALA A 29 3.67 7.72 16.20
C ALA A 29 3.61 8.91 17.17
N ALA A 30 4.21 10.05 16.82
CA ALA A 30 4.29 11.24 17.65
C ALA A 30 3.78 12.50 16.91
N PRO A 31 2.52 12.52 16.43
CA PRO A 31 1.95 13.71 15.84
C PRO A 31 1.84 14.82 16.89
N PRO A 32 2.36 16.04 16.63
CA PRO A 32 2.26 17.15 17.56
C PRO A 32 0.84 17.73 17.58
N ASP A 33 0.52 18.46 18.65
CA ASP A 33 -0.70 19.25 18.73
C ASP A 33 -0.54 20.52 17.88
N GLY A 34 -0.89 20.43 16.59
CA GLY A 34 -0.88 21.56 15.64
C GLY A 34 0.25 21.50 14.62
N GLU A 35 0.75 22.67 14.22
CA GLU A 35 1.79 22.79 13.19
C GLU A 35 3.20 22.62 13.77
N VAL A 36 4.06 21.92 13.03
CA VAL A 36 5.45 21.67 13.43
C VAL A 36 6.40 21.83 12.25
N THR A 37 7.64 22.22 12.51
CA THR A 37 8.71 22.15 11.51
C THR A 37 9.39 20.77 11.51
N ASP A 38 9.98 20.41 10.38
CA ASP A 38 10.81 19.20 10.27
C ASP A 38 12.03 19.24 11.21
N GLU A 39 12.59 20.42 11.47
CA GLU A 39 13.71 20.65 12.40
C GLU A 39 13.29 20.43 13.87
N GLU A 40 12.16 20.99 14.30
CA GLU A 40 11.61 20.78 15.66
C GLU A 40 11.33 19.30 15.92
N LEU A 41 10.71 18.63 14.94
CA LEU A 41 10.35 17.21 15.07
C LEU A 41 11.60 16.31 15.09
N ALA A 42 12.64 16.66 14.33
CA ALA A 42 13.92 15.96 14.36
C ALA A 42 14.64 16.13 15.70
N GLU A 43 14.63 17.34 16.27
CA GLU A 43 15.24 17.62 17.57
C GLU A 43 14.50 16.89 18.70
N GLU A 44 13.17 16.97 18.72
CA GLU A 44 12.33 16.34 19.76
C GLU A 44 12.47 14.81 19.76
N LEU A 45 12.46 14.20 18.58
CA LEU A 45 12.55 12.74 18.43
C LEU A 45 13.99 12.22 18.42
N GLY A 46 14.99 13.10 18.39
CA GLY A 46 16.40 12.73 18.29
C GLY A 46 16.74 11.98 16.99
N LEU A 47 16.06 12.34 15.89
CA LEU A 47 16.20 11.70 14.58
C LEU A 47 17.04 12.55 13.63
N GLU A 48 17.58 11.92 12.58
CA GLU A 48 18.20 12.67 11.50
C GLU A 48 17.12 13.42 10.69
N LEU A 49 17.38 14.70 10.40
CA LEU A 49 16.45 15.56 9.66
C LEU A 49 15.98 14.97 8.33
N ASN A 50 16.86 14.25 7.62
CA ASN A 50 16.50 13.60 6.35
C ASN A 50 15.51 12.44 6.53
N ASP A 51 15.59 11.73 7.65
CA ASP A 51 14.67 10.64 7.97
C ASP A 51 13.29 11.19 8.31
N VAL A 52 13.24 12.27 9.09
CA VAL A 52 12.01 13.00 9.40
C VAL A 52 11.36 13.53 8.13
N ARG A 53 12.12 14.23 7.28
CA ARG A 53 11.62 14.73 5.99
C ARG A 53 11.05 13.62 5.13
N ARG A 54 11.76 12.50 4.99
CA ARG A 54 11.29 11.36 4.19
C ARG A 54 9.97 10.82 4.73
N ALA A 55 9.84 10.66 6.05
CA ALA A 55 8.60 10.21 6.67
C ALA A 55 7.44 11.21 6.43
N LEU A 56 7.67 12.50 6.62
CA LEU A 56 6.67 13.54 6.38
C LEU A 56 6.20 13.59 4.92
N PHE A 57 7.11 13.42 3.95
CA PHE A 57 6.74 13.33 2.54
C PHE A 57 5.87 12.10 2.25
N ILE A 58 6.22 10.93 2.79
CA ILE A 58 5.41 9.72 2.64
C ILE A 58 4.01 9.95 3.23
N LEU A 59 3.91 10.55 4.43
CA LEU A 59 2.61 10.86 5.04
C LEU A 59 1.80 11.83 4.17
N TYR A 60 2.43 12.83 3.56
CA TYR A 60 1.77 13.76 2.65
C TYR A 60 1.28 13.11 1.36
N GLU A 61 2.08 12.23 0.76
CA GLU A 61 1.67 11.48 -0.45
C GLU A 61 0.48 10.54 -0.20
N ASN A 62 0.20 10.22 1.07
CA ASN A 62 -0.91 9.37 1.50
C ASN A 62 -2.03 10.16 2.22
N ASP A 63 -2.09 11.48 2.04
CA ASP A 63 -3.10 12.36 2.65
C ASP A 63 -3.17 12.30 4.19
N LEU A 64 -2.07 11.90 4.84
CA LEU A 64 -1.91 11.81 6.30
C LEU A 64 -1.17 13.02 6.88
N ALA A 65 -0.62 13.88 6.02
CA ALA A 65 -0.04 15.15 6.43
C ALA A 65 -0.27 16.21 5.35
N SER A 66 -0.40 17.46 5.78
CA SER A 66 -0.43 18.63 4.91
C SER A 66 0.71 19.57 5.30
N TYR A 67 1.10 20.48 4.40
CA TYR A 67 2.09 21.50 4.75
C TYR A 67 1.76 22.86 4.15
N ARG A 68 2.17 23.91 4.85
CA ARG A 68 2.20 25.28 4.33
C ARG A 68 3.59 25.87 4.45
N ARG A 69 3.92 26.77 3.51
CA ARG A 69 5.20 27.48 3.51
C ARG A 69 5.02 28.90 4.03
N VAL A 70 5.90 29.30 4.94
CA VAL A 70 5.99 30.67 5.43
C VAL A 70 7.32 31.25 4.99
N ARG A 71 7.28 32.47 4.46
CA ARG A 71 8.50 33.20 4.10
C ARG A 71 8.78 34.23 5.19
N ASP A 72 9.98 34.18 5.73
CA ASP A 72 10.50 35.21 6.62
C ASP A 72 10.82 36.47 5.81
N GLU A 73 10.21 37.60 6.16
CA GLU A 73 10.31 38.86 5.38
C GLU A 73 11.70 39.50 5.48
N ASP A 74 12.43 39.25 6.58
CA ASP A 74 13.73 39.87 6.85
C ASP A 74 14.89 39.08 6.23
N SER A 75 14.85 37.75 6.33
CA SER A 75 15.92 36.85 5.91
C SER A 75 15.63 36.15 4.57
N GLY A 76 14.37 36.16 4.12
CA GLY A 76 13.92 35.52 2.89
C GLY A 76 13.81 33.99 2.94
N TRP A 77 14.07 33.38 4.09
CA TRP A 77 14.03 31.93 4.30
C TRP A 77 12.61 31.37 4.21
N LEU A 78 12.48 30.16 3.68
CA LEU A 78 11.23 29.41 3.58
C LEU A 78 11.18 28.36 4.67
N THR A 79 10.18 28.45 5.53
CA THR A 79 9.89 27.47 6.58
C THR A 79 8.70 26.62 6.17
N TYR A 80 8.83 25.30 6.31
CA TYR A 80 7.75 24.35 6.06
C TYR A 80 7.10 23.99 7.38
N LEU A 81 5.80 24.26 7.50
CA LEU A 81 4.99 23.91 8.65
C LEU A 81 4.08 22.77 8.26
N TRP A 82 4.20 21.65 8.97
CA TRP A 82 3.49 20.40 8.74
C TRP A 82 2.33 20.26 9.72
N THR A 83 1.21 19.76 9.22
CA THR A 83 0.02 19.39 10.00
C THR A 83 -0.28 17.91 9.73
N PHE A 84 -0.60 17.15 10.77
CA PHE A 84 -0.97 15.74 10.64
C PHE A 84 -2.49 15.61 10.50
N GLU A 85 -2.93 14.82 9.52
CA GLU A 85 -4.33 14.70 9.07
C GLU A 85 -4.86 13.28 9.33
N TYR A 86 -4.63 12.72 10.53
CA TYR A 86 -4.92 11.31 10.82
C TYR A 86 -6.41 10.98 10.90
N GLU A 87 -7.28 12.00 10.90
CA GLU A 87 -8.72 11.81 10.73
C GLU A 87 -9.08 11.15 9.38
N ASN A 88 -8.19 11.25 8.38
CA ASN A 88 -8.38 10.64 7.06
C ASN A 88 -8.04 9.14 7.02
N ILE A 89 -7.36 8.59 8.05
CA ILE A 89 -6.90 7.19 8.04
C ILE A 89 -8.02 6.18 7.78
N PRO A 90 -9.21 6.27 8.43
CA PRO A 90 -10.30 5.34 8.17
C PRO A 90 -10.76 5.35 6.71
N GLU A 91 -10.91 6.52 6.10
CA GLU A 91 -11.31 6.67 4.69
C GLU A 91 -10.24 6.12 3.75
N ASN A 92 -8.96 6.44 4.01
CA ASN A 92 -7.84 5.93 3.21
C ASN A 92 -7.72 4.40 3.28
N LEU A 93 -7.95 3.80 4.45
CA LEU A 93 -7.97 2.35 4.62
C LEU A 93 -9.14 1.70 3.85
N GLU A 94 -10.33 2.31 3.93
CA GLU A 94 -11.49 1.86 3.18
C GLU A 94 -11.25 1.91 1.66
N GLU A 95 -10.70 3.02 1.15
CA GLU A 95 -10.34 3.14 -0.26
C GLU A 95 -9.34 2.08 -0.71
N GLU A 96 -8.31 1.81 0.10
CA GLU A 96 -7.30 0.80 -0.24
C GLU A 96 -7.88 -0.61 -0.24
N MET A 97 -8.83 -0.90 0.65
CA MET A 97 -9.59 -2.15 0.64
C MET A 97 -10.44 -2.29 -0.63
N TYR A 98 -11.08 -1.23 -1.11
CA TYR A 98 -11.79 -1.24 -2.39
C TYR A 98 -10.85 -1.47 -3.57
N ARG A 99 -9.69 -0.80 -3.62
CA ARG A 99 -8.68 -1.01 -4.67
C ARG A 99 -8.17 -2.46 -4.68
N LEU A 100 -7.94 -3.04 -3.50
CA LEU A 100 -7.56 -4.44 -3.36
C LEU A 100 -8.65 -5.38 -3.86
N LEU A 101 -9.92 -5.09 -3.51
CA LEU A 101 -11.06 -5.87 -3.98
C LEU A 101 -11.13 -5.86 -5.51
N ASP A 102 -11.07 -4.69 -6.14
CA ASP A 102 -11.11 -4.54 -7.60
C ASP A 102 -9.95 -5.32 -8.26
N ALA A 103 -8.73 -5.18 -7.75
CA ALA A 103 -7.57 -5.90 -8.28
C ALA A 103 -7.71 -7.43 -8.15
N LEU A 104 -8.29 -7.93 -7.05
CA LEU A 104 -8.55 -9.36 -6.87
C LEU A 104 -9.67 -9.85 -7.80
N GLU A 105 -10.71 -9.06 -8.04
CA GLU A 105 -11.78 -9.38 -8.98
C GLU A 105 -11.26 -9.46 -10.41
N GLU A 106 -10.44 -8.49 -10.85
CA GLU A 106 -9.75 -8.52 -12.14
C GLU A 106 -8.84 -9.76 -12.25
N ARG A 107 -8.08 -10.06 -11.18
CA ARG A 107 -7.21 -11.23 -11.14
C ARG A 107 -8.01 -12.52 -11.24
N LEU A 108 -9.14 -12.63 -10.54
CA LEU A 108 -10.02 -13.80 -10.58
C LEU A 108 -10.61 -14.00 -11.98
N GLU A 109 -11.06 -12.92 -12.63
CA GLU A 109 -11.56 -12.98 -14.00
C GLU A 109 -10.48 -13.46 -14.96
N TYR A 110 -9.26 -12.92 -14.84
CA TYR A 110 -8.11 -13.35 -15.64
C TYR A 110 -7.82 -14.84 -15.45
N GLU A 111 -7.76 -15.32 -14.20
CA GLU A 111 -7.52 -16.73 -13.88
C GLU A 111 -8.62 -17.67 -14.42
N ARG A 112 -9.90 -17.26 -14.38
CA ARG A 112 -11.02 -18.09 -14.87
C ARG A 112 -11.14 -18.14 -16.39
N THR A 113 -10.64 -17.11 -17.09
CA THR A 113 -10.81 -16.96 -18.54
C THR A 113 -9.61 -17.44 -19.35
N HIS A 114 -8.47 -17.69 -18.70
CA HIS A 114 -7.24 -18.14 -19.35
C HIS A 114 -6.88 -19.56 -18.94
N GLU A 115 -6.33 -20.31 -19.88
CA GLU A 115 -5.68 -21.60 -19.63
C GLU A 115 -4.17 -21.40 -19.53
N PHE A 116 -3.52 -22.16 -18.66
CA PHE A 116 -2.13 -21.92 -18.32
C PHE A 116 -1.25 -23.14 -18.48
N TYR A 117 0.02 -22.87 -18.79
CA TYR A 117 1.07 -23.86 -18.93
C TYR A 117 2.29 -23.43 -18.12
N LEU A 118 3.03 -24.39 -17.58
CA LEU A 118 4.20 -24.15 -16.73
C LEU A 118 5.44 -24.78 -17.35
N SER A 119 6.53 -24.03 -17.32
CA SER A 119 7.88 -24.59 -17.47
C SER A 119 8.42 -24.92 -16.08
N GLU A 120 8.42 -26.19 -15.67
CA GLU A 120 8.98 -26.58 -14.36
C GLU A 120 10.44 -26.14 -14.17
N PRO A 121 11.34 -26.27 -15.17
CA PRO A 121 12.74 -25.90 -14.98
C PRO A 121 12.98 -24.39 -14.82
N ALA A 122 12.11 -23.56 -15.43
CA ALA A 122 12.22 -22.11 -15.34
C ALA A 122 11.36 -21.51 -14.20
N GLY A 123 10.33 -22.24 -13.75
CA GLY A 123 9.32 -21.70 -12.83
C GLY A 123 8.47 -20.58 -13.45
N ILE A 124 8.36 -20.56 -14.79
CA ILE A 124 7.64 -19.52 -15.53
C ILE A 124 6.33 -20.10 -16.06
N ARG A 125 5.26 -19.34 -15.83
CA ARG A 125 3.91 -19.63 -16.29
C ARG A 125 3.62 -18.87 -17.58
N PHE A 126 2.91 -19.51 -18.49
CA PHE A 126 2.52 -19.00 -19.79
C PHE A 126 1.01 -19.14 -19.96
N GLU A 127 0.38 -18.19 -20.64
CA GLU A 127 -0.96 -18.39 -21.17
C GLU A 127 -0.95 -19.41 -22.32
N PHE A 128 -2.10 -20.01 -22.62
CA PHE A 128 -2.24 -20.92 -23.75
C PHE A 128 -1.85 -20.27 -25.09
N SER A 129 -2.20 -19.00 -25.29
CA SER A 129 -1.83 -18.22 -26.48
C SER A 129 -0.32 -18.14 -26.67
N GLU A 130 0.40 -17.78 -25.62
CA GLU A 130 1.88 -17.73 -25.60
C GLU A 130 2.49 -19.11 -25.76
N ALA A 131 1.94 -20.11 -25.07
CA ALA A 131 2.39 -21.50 -25.20
C ALA A 131 2.24 -21.99 -26.65
N MET A 132 1.15 -21.64 -27.33
CA MET A 132 0.97 -21.93 -28.76
C MET A 132 2.01 -21.22 -29.64
N GLU A 133 2.31 -19.94 -29.36
CA GLU A 133 3.32 -19.18 -30.13
C GLU A 133 4.72 -19.79 -30.02
N PHE A 134 5.04 -20.41 -28.88
CA PHE A 134 6.30 -21.10 -28.66
C PHE A 134 6.24 -22.62 -28.90
N ASP A 135 5.24 -23.13 -29.63
CA ASP A 135 5.07 -24.56 -29.92
C ASP A 135 5.11 -25.46 -28.66
N PHE A 136 4.59 -24.94 -27.54
CA PHE A 136 4.62 -25.54 -26.20
C PHE A 136 6.03 -25.85 -25.70
N GLN A 137 7.01 -25.01 -26.06
CA GLN A 137 8.39 -25.08 -25.56
C GLN A 137 8.78 -23.78 -24.86
N CYS A 138 9.44 -23.91 -23.71
CA CYS A 138 9.92 -22.77 -22.96
C CYS A 138 11.03 -22.05 -23.75
N PRO A 139 10.91 -20.75 -24.04
CA PRO A 139 11.92 -20.01 -24.81
C PRO A 139 13.27 -19.88 -24.09
N GLU A 140 13.30 -19.99 -22.76
CA GLU A 140 14.54 -19.88 -21.98
C GLU A 140 15.31 -21.20 -21.86
N THR A 141 14.58 -22.32 -21.73
CA THR A 141 15.17 -23.62 -21.37
C THR A 141 15.05 -24.66 -22.49
N GLY A 142 14.16 -24.45 -23.46
CA GLY A 142 13.79 -25.43 -24.48
C GLY A 142 12.99 -26.63 -23.94
N ALA A 143 12.65 -26.64 -22.64
CA ALA A 143 11.85 -27.69 -22.04
C ALA A 143 10.39 -27.61 -22.52
N PRO A 144 9.67 -28.74 -22.64
CA PRO A 144 8.25 -28.72 -22.94
C PRO A 144 7.47 -28.03 -21.81
N LEU A 145 6.42 -27.29 -22.18
CA LEU A 145 5.48 -26.71 -21.24
C LEU A 145 4.40 -27.73 -20.87
N GLU A 146 4.01 -27.77 -19.61
CA GLU A 146 2.98 -28.69 -19.09
C GLU A 146 1.72 -27.93 -18.69
N PRO A 147 0.50 -28.45 -18.94
CA PRO A 147 -0.73 -27.82 -18.47
C PRO A 147 -0.71 -27.62 -16.96
N MET A 148 -1.15 -26.44 -16.51
CA MET A 148 -1.21 -26.06 -15.11
C MET A 148 -2.64 -25.73 -14.72
N GLU A 149 -3.18 -26.47 -13.76
CA GLU A 149 -4.45 -26.14 -13.10
C GLU A 149 -4.25 -24.95 -12.14
N ASN A 150 -5.28 -24.13 -12.01
CA ASN A 150 -5.29 -22.95 -11.14
C ASN A 150 -6.49 -22.92 -10.18
N ASP A 151 -7.20 -24.04 -10.01
CA ASP A 151 -8.40 -24.14 -9.17
C ASP A 151 -8.12 -23.69 -7.72
N ASP A 152 -7.01 -24.12 -7.12
CA ASP A 152 -6.63 -23.72 -5.76
C ASP A 152 -6.45 -22.20 -5.62
N LEU A 153 -5.88 -21.55 -6.66
CA LEU A 153 -5.68 -20.10 -6.68
C LEU A 153 -7.01 -19.37 -6.84
N VAL A 154 -7.88 -19.87 -7.72
CA VAL A 154 -9.23 -19.36 -7.94
C VAL A 154 -10.03 -19.43 -6.65
N GLU A 155 -10.09 -20.58 -5.98
CA GLU A 155 -10.81 -20.76 -4.72
C GLU A 155 -10.27 -19.87 -3.59
N ALA A 156 -8.95 -19.72 -3.49
CA ALA A 156 -8.34 -18.85 -2.49
C ALA A 156 -8.67 -17.37 -2.75
N THR A 157 -8.66 -16.95 -4.02
CA THR A 157 -8.97 -15.58 -4.43
C THR A 157 -10.45 -15.26 -4.19
N GLU A 158 -11.35 -16.17 -4.54
CA GLU A 158 -12.80 -16.06 -4.28
C GLU A 158 -13.09 -15.90 -2.79
N ARG A 159 -12.50 -16.75 -1.95
CA ARG A 159 -12.66 -16.66 -0.50
C ARG A 159 -12.21 -15.30 0.03
N ARG A 160 -11.08 -14.78 -0.47
CA ARG A 160 -10.58 -13.47 -0.03
C ARG A 160 -11.47 -12.32 -0.49
N ILE A 161 -12.01 -12.38 -1.70
CA ILE A 161 -13.00 -11.41 -2.21
C ILE A 161 -14.24 -11.40 -1.32
N GLU A 162 -14.76 -12.58 -0.95
CA GLU A 162 -15.92 -12.67 -0.06
C GLU A 162 -15.64 -12.07 1.32
N GLU A 163 -14.47 -12.34 1.91
CA GLU A 163 -14.05 -11.72 3.18
C GLU A 163 -14.02 -10.19 3.08
N LEU A 164 -13.39 -9.64 2.04
CA LEU A 164 -13.28 -8.19 1.82
C LEU A 164 -14.65 -7.53 1.60
N ARG A 165 -15.54 -8.14 0.81
CA ARG A 165 -16.90 -7.62 0.60
C ARG A 165 -17.71 -7.57 1.89
N ASN A 166 -17.53 -8.56 2.77
CA ASN A 166 -18.16 -8.57 4.09
C ASN A 166 -17.59 -7.47 5.00
N GLU A 167 -16.26 -7.29 5.02
CA GLU A 167 -15.59 -6.23 5.78
C GLU A 167 -16.06 -4.83 5.32
N LEU A 168 -16.22 -4.64 4.01
CA LEU A 168 -16.68 -3.39 3.38
C LEU A 168 -18.21 -3.21 3.35
N ASN A 169 -19.00 -4.20 3.81
CA ASN A 169 -20.47 -4.22 3.71
C ASN A 169 -21.03 -4.00 2.28
N VAL A 170 -20.30 -4.40 1.23
CA VAL A 170 -20.71 -4.18 -0.17
C VAL A 170 -22.04 -4.89 -0.49
N ASP A 171 -22.30 -6.04 0.13
CA ASP A 171 -23.52 -6.85 -0.08
C ASP A 171 -24.76 -6.34 0.68
N VAL A 172 -24.63 -5.33 1.55
CA VAL A 172 -25.75 -4.78 2.35
C VAL A 172 -26.46 -3.63 1.63
N THR A 173 -25.86 -3.08 0.57
CA THR A 173 -26.34 -1.84 -0.08
C THR A 173 -27.10 -2.09 -1.40
N ARG A 174 -27.63 -3.30 -1.62
CA ARG A 174 -28.41 -3.64 -2.84
C ARG A 174 -29.89 -3.84 -2.61
#